data_AF-A0A2V9MKL8-F1
#
_entry.id   AF-A0A2V9MKL8-F1
#
_cell.length_a   1.000
_cell.length_b   1.000
_cell.length_c   1.000
_cell.angle_alpha   90.00
_cell.angle_beta   90.00
_cell.angle_gamma   90.00
#
_symmetry.space_group_name_H-M   'P 1'
#
loop_
_entity.id
_entity.type
_entity.pdbx_description
1 polymer ?
#
loop_
_entity_poly.entity_id
_entity_poly.type
_entity_poly.pdbx_seq_one_letter_code
_entity_poly.pdbx_strand_id
1 'polypeptide(L)'
;MPDPFSGEPVRVLAVKGSGGDIGSITESGFAILYLDRLNQLKRLYRSEIYEDEMVRYYPLSAFGENKVAASIDTPLHAFLPFEHVDHLHPDWAIALAASANGRKKLD
;
A
#
# COMPACT_ATOMS: atom_id res chain seq x y z
N MET A 1 13.66 4.59 -9.76
CA MET A 1 14.94 4.90 -9.08
C MET A 1 16.00 3.94 -9.60
N PRO A 2 17.27 4.34 -9.76
CA PRO A 2 18.32 3.40 -10.14
C PRO A 2 18.51 2.36 -9.03
N ASP A 3 18.34 1.09 -9.36
CA ASP A 3 18.51 -0.02 -8.43
C ASP A 3 19.97 -0.12 -7.95
N PRO A 4 20.24 -0.18 -6.63
CA PRO A 4 21.60 -0.19 -6.11
C PRO A 4 22.42 -1.43 -6.49
N PHE A 5 21.77 -2.52 -6.94
CA PHE A 5 22.47 -3.74 -7.36
C PHE A 5 22.83 -3.74 -8.83
N SER A 6 21.91 -3.28 -9.70
CA SER A 6 22.05 -3.34 -11.15
C SER A 6 22.35 -1.99 -11.81
N GLY A 7 22.10 -0.87 -11.14
CA GLY A 7 22.16 0.47 -11.70
C GLY A 7 20.98 0.83 -12.60
N GLU A 8 20.13 -0.13 -12.94
CA GLU A 8 19.03 0.05 -13.89
C GLU A 8 17.83 0.77 -13.24
N PRO A 9 17.08 1.58 -14.01
CA PRO A 9 15.86 2.19 -13.51
C PRO A 9 14.81 1.12 -13.15
N VAL A 10 14.41 1.09 -11.89
CA VAL A 10 13.30 0.26 -11.39
C VAL A 10 12.14 1.11 -10.89
N ARG A 11 10.93 0.54 -10.96
CA ARG A 11 9.75 1.14 -10.34
C ARG A 11 9.68 0.74 -8.87
N VAL A 12 9.46 1.74 -8.03
CA VAL A 12 9.27 1.56 -6.59
C VAL A 12 7.90 2.10 -6.19
N LEU A 13 7.33 1.54 -5.14
CA LEU A 13 6.17 2.06 -4.45
C LEU A 13 6.65 2.87 -3.24
N ALA A 14 6.26 4.14 -3.16
CA ALA A 14 6.30 4.90 -1.93
C ALA A 14 4.94 4.76 -1.24
N VAL A 15 4.91 4.08 -0.10
CA VAL A 15 3.69 3.87 0.69
C VAL A 15 3.86 4.44 2.07
N LYS A 16 2.79 5.01 2.64
CA LYS A 16 2.78 5.54 4.00
C LYS A 16 3.34 4.49 4.98
N GLY A 17 4.21 4.93 5.88
CA GLY A 17 4.68 4.11 6.98
C GLY A 17 3.53 3.71 7.92
N SER A 18 3.63 2.53 8.51
CA SER A 18 2.67 2.04 9.50
C SER A 18 2.61 2.99 10.70
N GLY A 19 1.39 3.30 11.15
CA GLY A 19 1.15 4.25 12.25
C GLY A 19 1.41 5.74 11.95
N GLY A 20 1.95 6.10 10.78
CA GLY A 20 2.12 7.51 10.39
C GLY A 20 0.79 8.21 10.09
N ASP A 21 0.69 9.50 10.42
CA ASP A 21 -0.45 10.34 10.07
C ASP A 21 -0.25 11.00 8.70
N ILE A 22 -1.22 10.83 7.79
CA ILE A 22 -1.15 11.40 6.44
C ILE A 22 -1.20 12.93 6.45
N GLY A 23 -1.84 13.54 7.45
CA GLY A 23 -1.98 15.00 7.55
C GLY A 23 -0.66 15.73 7.87
N SER A 24 0.31 15.01 8.44
CA SER A 24 1.59 15.55 8.89
C SER A 24 2.81 14.82 8.29
N ILE A 25 2.58 13.93 7.33
CA ILE A 25 3.63 13.08 6.77
C ILE A 25 4.66 13.90 5.97
N THR A 26 5.92 13.53 6.14
CA THR A 26 7.05 14.01 5.31
C THR A 26 7.68 12.84 4.57
N GLU A 27 8.67 13.10 3.72
CA GLU A 27 9.37 12.06 2.94
C GLU A 27 9.90 10.89 3.81
N SER A 28 10.36 11.17 5.03
CA SER A 28 10.87 10.14 5.95
C SER A 28 9.79 9.20 6.49
N GLY A 29 8.52 9.58 6.34
CA GLY A 29 7.37 8.75 6.72
C GLY A 29 6.99 7.70 5.68
N PHE A 30 7.65 7.64 4.53
CA PHE A 30 7.35 6.66 3.48
C PHE A 30 8.27 5.44 3.52
N ALA A 31 7.65 4.26 3.44
CA ALA A 31 8.33 3.04 3.07
C ALA A 31 8.49 2.98 1.54
N ILE A 32 9.71 2.73 1.08
CA ILE A 32 10.02 2.64 -0.35
C ILE A 32 10.30 1.18 -0.68
N LEU A 33 9.48 0.58 -1.54
CA LEU A 33 9.49 -0.86 -1.82
C LEU A 33 9.61 -1.14 -3.32
N TYR A 34 10.30 -2.20 -3.71
CA TYR A 34 10.35 -2.70 -5.08
C TYR A 34 8.95 -3.14 -5.55
N LEU A 35 8.39 -2.47 -6.56
CA LEU A 35 7.02 -2.72 -7.01
C LEU A 35 6.87 -4.09 -7.71
N ASP A 36 7.91 -4.56 -8.39
CA ASP A 36 7.95 -5.88 -9.01
C ASP A 36 7.93 -7.00 -7.96
N ARG A 37 8.69 -6.87 -6.86
CA ARG A 37 8.67 -7.81 -5.73
C ARG A 37 7.28 -7.88 -5.10
N LEU A 38 6.65 -6.73 -4.86
CA LEU A 38 5.28 -6.68 -4.36
C LEU A 38 4.32 -7.40 -5.31
N ASN A 39 4.41 -7.16 -6.62
CA ASN A 39 3.54 -7.84 -7.60
C ASN A 39 3.75 -9.37 -7.64
N GLN A 40 4.94 -9.88 -7.30
CA GLN A 40 5.17 -11.32 -7.17
C GLN A 40 4.37 -11.95 -6.02
N LEU A 41 4.03 -11.18 -4.98
CA LEU A 41 3.24 -11.67 -3.84
C LEU A 41 1.83 -12.13 -4.26
N LYS A 42 1.28 -11.61 -5.37
CA LYS A 42 0.02 -12.10 -5.95
C LYS A 42 0.02 -13.61 -6.20
N ARG A 43 1.20 -14.20 -6.48
CA ARG A 43 1.37 -15.65 -6.71
C ARG A 43 1.37 -16.46 -5.41
N LEU A 44 1.67 -15.82 -4.28
CA LEU A 44 1.69 -16.44 -2.95
C LEU A 44 0.34 -16.30 -2.23
N TYR A 45 -0.53 -15.39 -2.70
CA TYR A 45 -1.87 -15.22 -2.16
C TYR A 45 -2.71 -16.48 -2.37
N ARG A 46 -3.32 -16.97 -1.29
CA ARG A 46 -4.16 -18.18 -1.32
C ARG A 46 -5.64 -17.85 -1.15
N SER A 47 -5.97 -16.96 -0.22
CA SER A 47 -7.32 -16.47 0.07
C SER A 47 -7.27 -15.38 1.16
N GLU A 48 -8.41 -14.76 1.44
CA GLU A 48 -8.60 -13.71 2.45
C GLU A 48 -8.01 -14.06 3.82
N ILE A 49 -8.25 -15.28 4.32
CA ILE A 49 -7.72 -15.73 5.62
C ILE A 49 -6.18 -15.77 5.72
N TYR A 50 -5.47 -15.62 4.60
CA TYR A 50 -4.01 -15.61 4.51
C TYR A 50 -3.44 -14.24 4.09
N GLU A 51 -4.25 -13.19 4.03
CA GLU A 51 -3.82 -11.85 3.60
C GLU A 51 -2.64 -11.34 4.43
N ASP A 52 -2.71 -11.50 5.76
CA ASP A 52 -1.67 -11.05 6.71
C ASP A 52 -0.29 -11.69 6.46
N GLU A 53 -0.23 -12.86 5.81
CA GLU A 53 1.05 -13.49 5.49
C GLU A 53 1.91 -12.65 4.55
N MET A 54 1.30 -11.77 3.75
CA MET A 54 2.03 -10.87 2.85
C MET A 54 2.90 -9.86 3.60
N VAL A 55 2.47 -9.44 4.80
CA VAL A 55 3.15 -8.40 5.59
C VAL A 55 4.60 -8.76 5.88
N ARG A 56 4.89 -10.06 6.11
CA ARG A 56 6.25 -10.55 6.37
C ARG A 56 7.21 -10.35 5.19
N TYR A 57 6.70 -10.13 3.98
CA TYR A 57 7.49 -9.92 2.77
C TYR A 57 7.82 -8.45 2.50
N TYR A 58 7.18 -7.50 3.19
CA TYR A 58 7.43 -6.07 2.96
C TYR A 58 8.88 -5.68 3.28
N PRO A 59 9.51 -6.13 4.39
CA PRO A 59 10.94 -5.87 4.62
C PRO A 59 11.85 -6.47 3.56
N LEU A 60 11.49 -7.64 3.01
CA LEU A 60 12.23 -8.27 1.90
C LEU A 60 12.05 -7.54 0.57
N SER A 61 11.05 -6.66 0.50
CA SER A 61 10.73 -5.83 -0.65
C SER A 61 11.28 -4.40 -0.51
N ALA A 62 11.97 -4.06 0.58
CA ALA A 62 12.52 -2.73 0.79
C ALA A 62 13.53 -2.34 -0.29
N PHE A 63 13.39 -1.13 -0.82
CA PHE A 63 14.33 -0.54 -1.77
C PHE A 63 15.50 0.11 -1.01
N GLY A 64 16.72 -0.21 -1.44
CA GLY A 64 17.94 0.27 -0.80
C GLY A 64 17.98 -0.06 0.70
N GLU A 65 18.21 0.95 1.53
CA GLU A 65 18.28 0.83 2.99
C GLU A 65 17.00 1.35 3.69
N ASN A 66 15.87 1.47 3.00
CA ASN A 66 14.64 1.96 3.64
C ASN A 66 14.22 1.02 4.77
N LYS A 67 14.06 1.56 5.99
CA LYS A 67 13.68 0.80 7.21
C LYS A 67 12.30 1.16 7.74
N VAL A 68 11.55 2.00 7.02
CA VAL A 68 10.23 2.41 7.45
C VAL A 68 9.30 1.20 7.30
N ALA A 69 8.63 0.81 8.37
CA ALA A 69 7.63 -0.25 8.31
C ALA A 69 6.50 0.20 7.38
N ALA A 70 6.21 -0.55 6.33
CA ALA A 70 5.15 -0.21 5.38
C ALA A 70 3.74 -0.39 5.98
N SER A 71 2.76 0.36 5.48
CA SER A 71 1.34 0.16 5.80
C SER A 71 0.91 -1.29 5.53
N ILE A 72 0.00 -1.82 6.35
CA ILE A 72 -0.63 -3.12 6.09
C ILE A 72 -1.38 -3.13 4.76
N ASP A 73 -1.98 -1.99 4.40
CA ASP A 73 -2.75 -1.77 3.17
C ASP A 73 -1.88 -1.63 1.90
N THR A 74 -0.57 -1.91 1.99
CA THR A 74 0.36 -1.90 0.84
C THR A 74 -0.21 -2.58 -0.42
N PRO A 75 -0.94 -3.72 -0.36
CA PRO A 75 -1.53 -4.35 -1.54
C PRO A 75 -2.50 -3.45 -2.31
N LEU A 76 -3.27 -2.60 -1.62
CA LEU A 76 -4.21 -1.66 -2.25
C LEU A 76 -3.48 -0.67 -3.16
N HIS A 77 -2.28 -0.24 -2.76
CA HIS A 77 -1.45 0.68 -3.53
C HIS A 77 -0.60 -0.03 -4.59
N ALA A 78 -0.14 -1.25 -4.32
CA ALA A 78 0.77 -1.98 -5.21
C ALA A 78 0.05 -2.65 -6.40
N PHE A 79 -1.21 -3.05 -6.23
CA PHE A 79 -1.88 -3.95 -7.17
C PHE A 79 -2.84 -3.26 -8.13
N LEU A 80 -3.25 -2.02 -7.82
CA LEU A 80 -4.05 -1.19 -8.72
C LEU A 80 -3.16 -0.56 -9.81
N PRO A 81 -3.64 -0.45 -11.06
CA PRO A 81 -2.86 0.01 -12.20
C PRO A 81 -2.79 1.55 -12.28
N PHE A 82 -2.54 2.23 -11.16
CA PHE A 82 -2.47 3.69 -11.08
C PHE A 82 -1.17 4.12 -10.41
N GLU A 83 -0.63 5.28 -10.80
CA GLU A 83 0.60 5.83 -10.22
C GLU A 83 0.39 6.36 -8.80
N HIS A 84 -0.81 6.88 -8.54
CA HIS A 84 -1.22 7.42 -7.25
C HIS A 84 -2.52 6.76 -6.81
N VAL A 85 -2.52 6.23 -5.58
CA VAL A 85 -3.67 5.59 -4.96
C VAL A 85 -3.77 6.15 -3.56
N ASP A 86 -4.88 6.81 -3.26
CA ASP A 86 -5.22 7.25 -1.90
C ASP A 86 -6.20 6.26 -1.28
N HIS A 87 -5.88 5.83 -0.06
CA HIS A 87 -6.78 5.05 0.78
C HIS A 87 -7.11 5.84 2.04
N LEU A 88 -8.39 6.19 2.18
CA LEU A 88 -8.91 7.03 3.26
C LEU A 88 -10.21 6.43 3.78
N HIS A 89 -10.55 6.78 5.02
CA HIS A 89 -11.79 6.38 5.69
C HIS A 89 -12.68 7.60 5.95
N PRO A 90 -13.22 8.28 4.91
CA PRO A 90 -14.03 9.47 5.12
C PRO A 90 -15.38 9.10 5.76
N ASP A 91 -15.67 9.70 6.91
CA ASP A 91 -16.86 9.42 7.74
C ASP A 91 -18.18 9.44 6.95
N TRP A 92 -18.35 10.42 6.07
CA TRP A 92 -19.58 10.55 5.28
C TRP A 92 -19.79 9.36 4.33
N ALA A 93 -18.72 8.85 3.73
CA ALA A 93 -18.80 7.75 2.78
C ALA A 93 -19.08 6.44 3.52
N ILE A 94 -18.45 6.26 4.70
CA ILE A 94 -18.70 5.11 5.57
C ILE A 94 -20.15 5.12 6.06
N ALA A 95 -20.64 6.27 6.54
CA ALA A 95 -22.03 6.40 6.99
C ALA A 95 -23.03 6.08 5.88
N LEU A 96 -22.74 6.53 4.65
CA LEU A 96 -23.56 6.24 3.49
C LEU A 96 -23.52 4.73 3.12
N ALA A 97 -22.33 4.14 3.07
CA ALA A 97 -22.12 2.74 2.69
C ALA A 97 -22.70 1.75 3.71
N ALA A 98 -22.63 2.08 5.00
CA ALA A 98 -23.12 1.24 6.09
C ALA A 98 -24.62 1.46 6.40
N SER A 99 -25.26 2.48 5.82
CA SER A 99 -26.67 2.73 6.07
C SER A 99 -27.57 1.71 5.38
N ALA A 100 -28.56 1.17 6.12
CA ALA A 100 -29.58 0.28 5.56
C ALA A 100 -30.37 0.91 4.39
N ASN A 101 -30.44 2.25 4.32
CA ASN A 101 -31.08 2.98 3.23
C ASN A 101 -30.09 3.72 2.32
N GLY A 102 -28.79 3.40 2.37
CA GLY A 102 -27.74 4.13 1.65
C GLY A 102 -28.01 4.30 0.16
N ARG A 103 -28.51 3.24 -0.52
CA ARG A 103 -28.88 3.31 -1.94
C ARG A 103 -29.91 4.39 -2.25
N LYS A 104 -30.93 4.57 -1.40
CA LYS A 104 -31.97 5.60 -1.58
C LYS A 104 -31.45 7.03 -1.33
N LYS A 105 -30.28 7.19 -0.72
CA LYS A 105 -29.65 8.49 -0.47
C LYS A 105 -28.73 8.92 -1.61
N LEU A 106 -28.48 8.03 -2.58
CA LEU A 106 -27.66 8.26 -3.77
C LEU A 106 -28.49 8.56 -5.03
N ASP A 107 -29.81 8.32 -4.99
CA ASP A 107 -30.78 8.70 -6.02
C ASP A 107 -31.23 10.16 -5.84
#